data_AF-A0A8T5VBJ2-F1
#
_entry.id   AF-A0A8T5VBJ2-F1
#
_cell.length_a   1.000
_cell.length_b   1.000
_cell.length_c   1.000
_cell.angle_alpha   90.00
_cell.angle_beta   90.00
_cell.angle_gamma   90.00
#
_symmetry.space_group_name_H-M   'P 1'
#
loop_
_entity.id
_entity.type
_entity.pdbx_description
1 polymer ?
#
loop_
_entity_poly.entity_id
_entity_poly.type
_entity_poly.pdbx_seq_one_letter_code
_entity_poly.pdbx_strand_id
1 'polypeptide(L)' 'MANPVDLRDRAAMFEKRADEAKDAISRAHYREMAAHYRALAVEHSEMMRADT' A
#
# COMPACT_ATOMS: atom_id res chain seq x y z
N MET A 1 -11.00 -0.35 -12.30
CA MET A 1 -9.70 0.13 -11.78
C MET A 1 -9.81 0.26 -10.27
N ALA A 2 -8.79 -0.12 -9.51
CA ALA A 2 -8.80 0.09 -8.06
C ALA A 2 -8.77 1.59 -7.75
N ASN A 3 -9.58 2.06 -6.80
CA ASN A 3 -9.57 3.45 -6.36
C ASN A 3 -8.26 3.72 -5.59
N PRO A 4 -7.56 4.85 -5.82
CA PRO A 4 -6.42 5.25 -5.01
C PRO A 4 -6.64 5.20 -3.49
N VAL A 5 -7.88 5.45 -3.04
CA VAL A 5 -8.26 5.33 -1.62
C VAL A 5 -8.16 3.88 -1.14
N ASP A 6 -8.70 2.91 -1.89
CA ASP A 6 -8.63 1.49 -1.54
C ASP A 6 -7.18 0.99 -1.47
N LEU A 7 -6.31 1.51 -2.34
CA LEU A 7 -4.89 1.18 -2.36
C LEU A 7 -4.16 1.73 -1.13
N ARG A 8 -4.50 2.95 -0.68
CA ARG A 8 -3.97 3.53 0.57
C ARG A 8 -4.45 2.75 1.79
N ASP A 9 -5.71 2.34 1.83
CA ASP A 9 -6.27 1.55 2.93
C ASP A 9 -5.59 0.17 3.02
N ARG A 10 -5.31 -0.46 1.88
CA ARG A 10 -4.52 -1.69 1.83
C ARG A 10 -3.10 -1.49 2.34
N ALA A 11 -2.43 -0.41 1.93
CA ALA A 11 -1.10 -0.11 2.44
C ALA A 11 -1.10 0.04 3.97
N ALA A 12 -2.05 0.79 4.54
CA ALA A 12 -2.19 0.97 5.98
C ALA A 12 -2.47 -0.35 6.71
N MET A 13 -3.29 -1.24 6.12
CA MET A 13 -3.52 -2.57 6.67
C MET A 13 -2.22 -3.37 6.76
N PHE A 14 -1.37 -3.32 5.73
CA PHE A 14 -0.08 -4.01 5.73
C PHE A 14 0.90 -3.41 6.74
N GLU A 15 0.91 -2.09 6.94
CA GLU A 15 1.73 -1.46 7.99
C GLU A 15 1.32 -1.95 9.38
N LYS A 16 0.02 -1.98 9.67
CA LYS A 16 -0.49 -2.50 10.95
C LYS A 16 -0.07 -3.96 11.16
N ARG A 17 -0.16 -4.80 10.12
CA ARG A 17 0.31 -6.19 10.19
C ARG A 17 1.81 -6.30 10.39
N ALA A 18 2.61 -5.39 9.81
CA ALA A 18 4.04 -5.33 10.04
C ALA A 18 4.38 -4.97 11.50
N ASP A 19 3.60 -4.09 12.13
CA ASP A 19 3.83 -3.72 13.52
C ASP A 19 3.41 -4.84 14.50
N GLU A 20 2.36 -5.59 14.17
CA GLU A 20 1.87 -6.71 14.98
C GLU A 20 2.65 -8.03 14.76
N ALA A 21 3.42 -8.14 13.68
CA ALA A 21 4.10 -9.39 13.33
C ALA A 21 5.29 -9.70 14.26
N LYS A 22 5.26 -10.91 14.83
CA LYS A 22 6.26 -11.39 15.80
C LYS A 22 7.58 -11.75 15.16
N ASP A 23 7.57 -12.32 13.96
CA ASP A 23 8.78 -12.73 13.25
C ASP A 23 9.29 -11.66 12.27
N ALA A 24 10.61 -11.57 12.13
CA ALA A 24 11.25 -10.52 11.34
C ALA A 24 10.97 -10.63 9.83
N ILE A 25 10.72 -11.85 9.34
CA ILE A 25 10.50 -12.12 7.91
C ILE A 25 9.12 -11.57 7.52
N SER A 26 8.08 -11.91 8.27
CA SER A 26 6.73 -11.38 8.06
C SER A 26 6.69 -9.86 8.20
N ARG A 27 7.42 -9.28 9.17
CA ARG A 27 7.54 -7.81 9.27
C ARG A 27 8.10 -7.19 8.00
N ALA A 28 9.20 -7.74 7.48
CA ALA A 28 9.82 -7.25 6.26
C ALA A 28 8.87 -7.38 5.06
N HIS A 29 8.24 -8.54 4.91
CA HIS A 29 7.29 -8.80 3.84
C HIS A 29 6.09 -7.84 3.88
N TYR A 30 5.48 -7.63 5.05
CA TYR A 30 4.36 -6.69 5.18
C TYR A 30 4.76 -5.25 4.91
N ARG A 31 5.99 -4.83 5.27
CA ARG A 31 6.51 -3.50 4.90
C ARG A 31 6.68 -3.35 3.39
N GLU A 32 7.18 -4.38 2.71
CA GLU A 32 7.30 -4.40 1.26
C GLU A 32 5.92 -4.27 0.59
N MET A 33 4.92 -5.01 1.07
CA MET A 33 3.55 -4.91 0.58
C MET A 33 2.95 -3.51 0.81
N ALA A 34 3.17 -2.92 1.99
CA ALA A 34 2.73 -1.55 2.27
C ALA A 34 3.38 -0.52 1.33
N ALA A 35 4.68 -0.65 1.07
CA ALA A 35 5.39 0.20 0.12
C ALA A 35 4.82 0.04 -1.30
N HIS A 36 4.58 -1.20 -1.74
CA HIS A 36 4.01 -1.49 -3.05
C HIS A 36 2.62 -0.86 -3.25
N TYR A 37 1.72 -1.02 -2.29
CA TYR A 37 0.37 -0.43 -2.39
C TYR A 37 0.39 1.10 -2.34
N ARG A 38 1.34 1.73 -1.64
CA ARG A 38 1.53 3.18 -1.70
C ARG A 38 1.99 3.66 -3.07
N ALA A 39 2.95 2.97 -3.69
CA ALA A 39 3.40 3.29 -5.03
C ALA A 39 2.23 3.22 -6.03
N LEU A 40 1.47 2.12 -6.01
CA LEU A 40 0.27 1.97 -6.84
C LEU A 40 -0.76 3.09 -6.60
N ALA A 41 -0.98 3.50 -5.35
CA ALA A 41 -1.92 4.59 -5.05
C ALA A 41 -1.49 5.93 -5.66
N VAL A 42 -0.18 6.21 -5.71
CA VAL A 42 0.36 7.41 -6.35
C VAL A 42 0.16 7.32 -7.86
N GLU A 43 0.61 6.23 -8.49
CA GLU A 43 0.49 6.01 -9.93
C GLU A 43 -0.97 6.16 -10.39
N HIS A 44 -1.92 5.54 -9.67
CA HIS A 44 -3.34 5.64 -9.99
C HIS A 44 -3.90 7.05 -9.77
N SER A 45 -3.42 7.80 -8.77
CA SER A 45 -3.83 9.20 -8.56
C SER A 45 -3.32 10.10 -9.68
N GLU A 46 -2.11 9.86 -10.17
CA GLU A 46 -1.49 10.60 -11.28
C GLU A 46 -2.20 10.31 -12.60
N MET A 47 -2.53 9.04 -12.87
CA MET A 47 -3.33 8.67 -14.04
C MET A 47 -4.70 9.35 -14.04
N MET A 48 -5.41 9.36 -12.89
CA MET A 48 -6.70 10.06 -12.78
C MET A 48 -6.59 11.58 -12.96
N ARG A 49 -5.46 12.19 -12.56
CA ARG A 49 -5.22 13.64 -12.76
C ARG A 49 -4.84 14.01 -14.18
N ALA A 50 -4.24 13.09 -14.95
CA ALA A 50 -3.84 13.34 -16.34
C ALA A 50 -4.99 13.17 -17.35
N ASP A 51 -6.07 12.51 -16.95
CA ASP A 51 -7.29 12.28 -17.74
C ASP A 51 -8.36 13.39 -17.58
N THR A 52 -8.04 14.49 -16.88
CA THR A 52 -8.93 15.65 -16.64
C THR A 52 -8.37 16.92 -17.28
#